data_AF-A0A9E2QT73-F1
#
_entry.id   AF-A0A9E2QT73-F1
#
_cell.length_a   1.000
_cell.length_b   1.000
_cell.length_c   1.000
_cell.angle_alpha   90.00
_cell.angle_beta   90.00
_cell.angle_gamma   90.00
#
_symmetry.space_group_name_H-M   'P 1'
#
loop_
_entity.id
_entity.type
_entity.pdbx_description
1 polymer ?
#
loop_
_entity_poly.entity_id
_entity_poly.type
_entity_poly.pdbx_seq_one_letter_code
_entity_poly.pdbx_strand_id
1 'polypeptide(L)'
;MSLAACGGGGNDQAGSPPPSSAVSTFSAALASGVAALSSAAGLASAAFADLFDANFLDAARTKSSVTAALAAEASAAQVSPDLPAFPQVGMSNVSLSDCTNTGDGIVCTMTATVTNADVDTTSVTFTTKVRYTDKVRLLGDQSASES
;
A
#
# COMPACT_ATOMS: atom_id res chain seq x y z
N MET A 1 7.09 -37.28 5.43
CA MET A 1 6.22 -37.13 4.25
C MET A 1 4.80 -37.33 4.70
N SER A 2 3.99 -36.28 4.73
CA SER A 2 2.53 -36.41 4.87
C SER A 2 1.90 -35.40 3.93
N LEU A 3 1.31 -35.91 2.85
CA LEU A 3 0.39 -35.17 2.01
C LEU A 3 -0.96 -35.14 2.74
N ALA A 4 -1.56 -33.96 2.86
CA ALA A 4 -2.99 -33.82 3.05
C ALA A 4 -3.47 -32.69 2.14
N ALA A 5 -3.96 -33.07 0.97
CA ALA A 5 -4.87 -32.27 0.16
C ALA A 5 -6.19 -33.06 0.08
N CYS A 6 -7.25 -32.53 0.67
CA CYS A 6 -8.67 -32.83 0.44
C CYS A 6 -9.46 -31.98 1.46
N GLY A 7 -10.38 -31.08 1.16
CA GLY A 7 -11.10 -30.71 -0.05
C GLY A 7 -12.39 -29.99 0.41
N GLY A 8 -12.96 -29.10 -0.40
CA GLY A 8 -14.31 -28.57 -0.15
C GLY A 8 -14.51 -27.17 -0.71
N GLY A 9 -15.46 -27.03 -1.64
CA GLY A 9 -15.71 -25.83 -2.44
C GLY A 9 -15.98 -24.55 -1.64
N GLY A 10 -15.50 -23.44 -2.21
CA GLY A 10 -15.45 -22.10 -1.64
C GLY A 10 -14.08 -21.52 -1.99
N ASN A 11 -14.01 -20.67 -3.01
CA ASN A 11 -12.77 -20.38 -3.74
C ASN A 11 -11.73 -19.53 -2.99
N ASP A 12 -11.89 -19.37 -1.68
CA ASP A 12 -11.04 -18.56 -0.80
C ASP A 12 -10.33 -19.48 0.20
N GLN A 13 -9.29 -20.19 -0.25
CA GLN A 13 -8.44 -20.95 0.67
C GLN A 13 -7.61 -19.98 1.50
N ALA A 14 -7.55 -20.21 2.82
CA ALA A 14 -6.66 -19.46 3.70
C ALA A 14 -5.23 -19.50 3.12
N GLY A 15 -4.72 -18.33 2.74
CA GLY A 15 -3.39 -18.20 2.18
C GLY A 15 -2.35 -18.27 3.30
N SER A 16 -1.26 -19.01 3.09
CA SER A 16 -0.10 -18.87 3.98
C SER A 16 0.38 -17.41 3.93
N PRO A 17 0.67 -16.78 5.08
CA PRO A 17 1.10 -15.39 5.07
C PRO A 17 2.40 -15.20 4.27
N PRO A 18 2.63 -14.03 3.65
CA PRO A 18 3.88 -13.72 2.98
C PRO A 18 5.10 -13.88 3.91
N PRO A 19 6.29 -14.18 3.38
CA PRO A 19 7.50 -14.27 4.19
C PRO A 19 7.77 -12.94 4.91
N SER A 20 8.19 -13.01 6.17
CA SER A 20 8.43 -11.83 7.02
C SER A 20 9.45 -10.83 6.43
N SER A 21 10.40 -11.32 5.62
CA SER A 21 11.34 -10.49 4.87
C SER A 21 10.67 -9.64 3.79
N ALA A 22 9.65 -10.16 3.10
CA ALA A 22 8.90 -9.40 2.10
C ALA A 22 8.04 -8.33 2.77
N VAL A 23 7.41 -8.66 3.91
CA VAL A 23 6.62 -7.71 4.70
C VAL A 23 7.50 -6.56 5.19
N SER A 24 8.62 -6.86 5.84
CA SER A 24 9.55 -5.84 6.34
C SER A 24 10.13 -4.95 5.23
N THR A 25 10.51 -5.54 4.09
CA THR A 25 10.98 -4.79 2.92
C THR A 25 9.91 -3.82 2.42
N PHE A 26 8.67 -4.29 2.28
CA PHE A 26 7.56 -3.46 1.85
C PHE A 26 7.22 -2.36 2.86
N SER A 27 7.16 -2.67 4.16
CA SER A 27 6.91 -1.69 5.21
C SER A 27 7.95 -0.57 5.22
N ALA A 28 9.23 -0.92 5.07
CA ALA A 28 10.31 0.06 4.97
C ALA A 28 10.19 0.91 3.70
N ALA A 29 9.91 0.29 2.55
CA ALA A 29 9.73 0.99 1.29
C ALA A 29 8.52 1.94 1.33
N LEU A 30 7.39 1.50 1.89
CA LEU A 30 6.18 2.33 2.04
C LEU A 30 6.42 3.51 2.99
N ALA A 31 7.00 3.27 4.17
CA ALA A 31 7.31 4.35 5.10
C ALA A 31 8.29 5.38 4.51
N SER A 32 9.36 4.92 3.84
CA SER A 32 10.32 5.80 3.18
C SER A 32 9.71 6.57 2.01
N GLY A 33 8.81 5.94 1.26
CA GLY A 33 8.12 6.55 0.13
C GLY A 33 7.13 7.63 0.57
N VAL A 34 6.35 7.37 1.62
CA VAL A 34 5.45 8.37 2.21
C VAL A 34 6.23 9.57 2.75
N ALA A 35 7.35 9.34 3.45
CA ALA A 35 8.22 10.42 3.91
C ALA A 35 8.82 11.24 2.75
N ALA A 36 9.11 10.60 1.61
CA ALA A 36 9.66 11.28 0.44
C ALA A 36 8.65 12.20 -0.28
N LEU A 37 7.34 12.02 -0.07
CA LEU A 37 6.28 12.81 -0.72
C LEU A 37 6.37 14.31 -0.41
N SER A 38 7.09 14.70 0.66
CA SER A 38 7.36 16.09 0.97
C SER A 38 8.32 16.80 0.00
N SER A 39 8.72 16.13 -1.10
CA SER A 39 9.62 16.67 -2.11
C SER A 39 9.11 16.35 -3.51
N ALA A 40 9.37 17.25 -4.47
CA ALA A 40 9.04 17.02 -5.88
C ALA A 40 9.66 15.72 -6.44
N ALA A 41 10.86 15.37 -5.99
CA ALA A 41 11.54 14.14 -6.38
C ALA A 41 10.84 12.88 -5.84
N GLY A 42 10.37 12.92 -4.59
CA GLY A 42 9.63 11.80 -4.00
C GLY A 42 8.22 11.64 -4.60
N LEU A 43 7.55 12.76 -4.92
CA LEU A 43 6.27 12.75 -5.64
C LEU A 43 6.38 12.09 -7.02
N ALA A 44 7.52 12.25 -7.71
CA ALA A 44 7.79 11.63 -9.00
C ALA A 44 8.46 10.22 -8.92
N SER A 45 8.52 9.62 -7.73
CA SER A 45 9.28 8.38 -7.52
C SER A 45 8.64 7.16 -8.18
N ALA A 46 9.32 6.58 -9.17
CA ALA A 46 8.92 5.31 -9.77
C ALA A 46 8.95 4.14 -8.75
N ALA A 47 9.83 4.19 -7.76
CA ALA A 47 9.89 3.20 -6.69
C ALA A 47 8.65 3.27 -5.80
N PHE A 48 8.13 4.47 -5.52
CA PHE A 48 6.87 4.62 -4.79
C PHE A 48 5.68 4.14 -5.63
N ALA A 49 5.66 4.47 -6.92
CA ALA A 49 4.62 3.98 -7.83
C ALA A 49 4.59 2.44 -7.97
N ASP A 50 5.73 1.76 -7.83
CA ASP A 50 5.83 0.29 -7.89
C ASP A 50 5.29 -0.41 -6.63
N LEU A 51 5.07 0.33 -5.52
CA LEU A 51 4.36 -0.17 -4.35
C LEU A 51 2.88 -0.43 -4.61
N PHE A 52 2.29 0.17 -5.65
CA PHE A 52 0.90 -0.04 -6.03
C PHE A 52 0.77 -1.21 -7.00
N ASP A 53 -0.16 -2.12 -6.72
CA ASP A 53 -0.53 -3.20 -7.64
C ASP A 53 -1.13 -2.64 -8.93
N ALA A 54 -1.00 -3.37 -10.03
CA ALA A 54 -1.61 -2.97 -11.31
C ALA A 54 -3.14 -2.86 -11.18
N ASN A 55 -3.74 -3.69 -10.32
CA ASN A 55 -5.17 -3.71 -10.04
C ASN A 55 -5.53 -2.85 -8.81
N PHE A 56 -4.66 -1.93 -8.38
CA PHE A 56 -4.96 -1.07 -7.25
C PHE A 56 -6.25 -0.27 -7.50
N LEU A 57 -7.15 -0.35 -6.53
CA LEU A 57 -8.40 0.39 -6.48
C LEU A 57 -8.74 0.69 -5.02
N ASP A 58 -8.90 1.96 -4.70
CA ASP A 58 -9.29 2.43 -3.38
C ASP A 58 -10.19 3.68 -3.53
N ALA A 59 -11.44 3.61 -3.06
CA ALA A 59 -12.40 4.71 -3.20
C ALA A 59 -12.47 5.31 -4.63
N ALA A 60 -12.59 4.45 -5.65
CA ALA A 60 -12.56 4.80 -7.08
C ALA A 60 -11.24 5.39 -7.61
N ARG A 61 -10.17 5.42 -6.81
CA ARG A 61 -8.82 5.80 -7.25
C ARG A 61 -8.06 4.57 -7.73
N THR A 62 -7.70 4.59 -9.00
CA THR A 62 -6.80 3.59 -9.60
C THR A 62 -5.34 4.00 -9.44
N LYS A 63 -4.42 3.04 -9.61
CA LYS A 63 -2.98 3.33 -9.63
C LYS A 63 -2.64 4.51 -10.55
N SER A 64 -3.18 4.48 -11.76
CA SER A 64 -3.00 5.55 -12.76
C SER A 64 -3.42 6.92 -12.20
N SER A 65 -4.62 7.00 -11.59
CA SER A 65 -5.11 8.25 -11.03
C SER A 65 -4.25 8.78 -9.87
N VAL A 66 -3.73 7.89 -9.02
CA VAL A 66 -2.82 8.26 -7.92
C VAL A 66 -1.50 8.77 -8.50
N THR A 67 -0.88 8.03 -9.41
CA THR A 67 0.40 8.42 -10.01
C THR A 67 0.29 9.72 -10.83
N ALA A 68 -0.84 9.95 -11.51
CA ALA A 68 -1.08 11.19 -12.24
C ALA A 68 -1.24 12.38 -11.30
N ALA A 69 -1.95 12.21 -10.17
CA ALA A 69 -2.07 13.25 -9.15
C ALA A 69 -0.70 13.59 -8.54
N LEU A 70 0.10 12.59 -8.18
CA LEU A 70 1.45 12.79 -7.65
C LEU A 70 2.36 13.53 -8.66
N ALA A 71 2.27 13.19 -9.95
CA ALA A 71 3.02 13.87 -11.00
C ALA A 71 2.58 15.32 -11.21
N ALA A 72 1.28 15.61 -11.09
CA ALA A 72 0.74 16.95 -11.14
C ALA A 72 1.25 17.79 -9.95
N GLU A 73 1.22 17.23 -8.74
CA GLU A 73 1.77 17.87 -7.54
C GLU A 73 3.28 18.10 -7.64
N ALA A 74 4.03 17.12 -8.18
CA ALA A 74 5.47 17.28 -8.42
C ALA A 74 5.75 18.46 -9.36
N SER A 75 4.94 18.61 -10.42
CA SER A 75 5.06 19.71 -11.37
C SER A 75 4.68 21.05 -10.74
N ALA A 76 3.62 21.07 -9.91
CA ALA A 76 3.20 22.26 -9.17
C ALA A 76 4.26 22.74 -8.17
N ALA A 77 4.86 21.82 -7.42
CA ALA A 77 5.94 22.10 -6.47
C ALA A 77 7.21 22.65 -7.14
N GLN A 78 7.44 22.33 -8.43
CA GLN A 78 8.54 22.90 -9.20
C GLN A 78 8.31 24.36 -9.62
N VAL A 79 7.05 24.75 -9.85
CA VAL A 79 6.70 26.11 -10.30
C VAL A 79 6.30 27.06 -9.17
N SER A 80 6.01 26.53 -7.98
CA SER A 80 5.67 27.30 -6.78
C SER A 80 6.40 26.73 -5.55
N PRO A 81 7.60 27.25 -5.22
CA PRO A 81 8.38 26.78 -4.07
C PRO A 81 7.74 27.12 -2.71
N ASP A 82 6.70 27.99 -2.71
CA ASP A 82 5.93 28.37 -1.52
C ASP A 82 4.73 27.44 -1.25
N LEU A 83 4.45 26.45 -2.12
CA LEU A 83 3.45 25.43 -1.80
C LEU A 83 3.93 24.62 -0.60
N PRO A 84 3.07 24.43 0.43
CA PRO A 84 3.44 23.62 1.57
C PRO A 84 3.81 22.23 1.08
N ALA A 85 5.00 21.76 1.48
CA ALA A 85 5.41 20.39 1.24
C ALA A 85 4.30 19.45 1.71
N PHE A 86 4.09 18.36 0.98
CA PHE A 86 3.15 17.31 1.37
C PHE A 86 3.36 16.95 2.85
N PRO A 87 2.29 16.81 3.67
CA PRO A 87 2.44 16.60 5.10
C PRO A 87 3.39 15.45 5.41
N GLN A 88 4.27 15.65 6.39
CA GLN A 88 5.18 14.66 6.95
C GLN A 88 4.36 13.58 7.64
N VAL A 89 4.02 12.56 6.87
CA VAL A 89 3.30 11.39 7.36
C VAL A 89 4.30 10.27 7.64
N GLY A 90 4.29 9.78 8.87
CA GLY A 90 5.03 8.61 9.30
C GLY A 90 4.13 7.37 9.30
N MET A 91 4.74 6.19 9.07
CA MET A 91 4.06 4.91 9.17
C MET A 91 4.86 3.94 10.04
N SER A 92 4.20 3.25 10.97
CA SER A 92 4.80 2.28 11.90
C SER A 92 3.85 1.12 12.19
N ASN A 93 4.30 0.12 12.95
CA ASN A 93 3.50 -1.04 13.37
C ASN A 93 2.78 -1.78 12.23
N VAL A 94 3.43 -1.88 11.06
CA VAL A 94 2.85 -2.55 9.90
C VAL A 94 2.74 -4.05 10.17
N SER A 95 1.55 -4.60 9.97
CA SER A 95 1.25 -6.03 10.13
C SER A 95 0.30 -6.51 9.03
N LEU A 96 0.39 -7.78 8.69
CA LEU A 96 -0.51 -8.44 7.73
C LEU A 96 -1.34 -9.51 8.45
N SER A 97 -2.65 -9.50 8.21
CA SER A 97 -3.62 -10.48 8.71
C SER A 97 -4.57 -10.92 7.59
N ASP A 98 -5.44 -11.90 7.88
CA ASP A 98 -6.56 -12.29 7.01
C ASP A 98 -6.15 -12.56 5.56
N CYS A 99 -5.10 -13.38 5.39
CA CYS A 99 -4.55 -13.70 4.09
C CYS A 99 -5.38 -14.78 3.38
N THR A 100 -5.79 -14.49 2.15
CA THR A 100 -6.56 -15.38 1.26
C THR A 100 -5.76 -15.62 -0.01
N ASN A 101 -5.69 -16.88 -0.45
CA ASN A 101 -5.11 -17.22 -1.74
C ASN A 101 -6.17 -17.06 -2.85
N THR A 102 -5.90 -16.20 -3.82
CA THR A 102 -6.84 -15.87 -4.91
C THR A 102 -6.47 -16.53 -6.24
N GLY A 103 -5.52 -17.48 -6.25
CA GLY A 103 -4.96 -18.10 -7.46
C GLY A 103 -3.89 -17.25 -8.16
N ASP A 104 -4.10 -15.94 -8.23
CA ASP A 104 -3.15 -14.96 -8.82
C ASP A 104 -2.20 -14.33 -7.78
N GLY A 105 -2.23 -14.82 -6.54
CA GLY A 105 -1.43 -14.30 -5.43
C GLY A 105 -2.13 -14.48 -4.09
N ILE A 106 -1.51 -13.92 -3.05
CA ILE A 106 -2.04 -13.94 -1.68
C ILE A 106 -2.46 -12.52 -1.33
N VAL A 107 -3.75 -12.32 -1.06
CA VAL A 107 -4.30 -11.03 -0.65
C VAL A 107 -4.44 -11.02 0.87
N CYS A 108 -3.84 -10.05 1.54
CA CYS A 108 -3.91 -9.89 2.98
C CYS A 108 -4.50 -8.52 3.35
N THR A 109 -5.07 -8.41 4.55
CA THR A 109 -5.32 -7.13 5.19
C THR A 109 -4.01 -6.61 5.78
N MET A 110 -3.60 -5.41 5.41
CA MET A 110 -2.54 -4.68 6.09
C MET A 110 -3.15 -3.75 7.13
N THR A 111 -2.56 -3.73 8.34
CA THR A 111 -2.81 -2.71 9.35
C THR A 111 -1.51 -1.97 9.66
N ALA A 112 -1.56 -0.65 9.75
CA ALA A 112 -0.43 0.20 10.12
C ALA A 112 -0.89 1.35 11.02
N THR A 113 0.04 1.92 11.76
CA THR A 113 -0.16 3.18 12.50
C THR A 113 0.41 4.32 11.68
N VAL A 114 -0.43 5.32 11.38
CA VAL A 114 -0.07 6.52 10.64
C VAL A 114 -0.04 7.72 11.59
N THR A 115 1.00 8.54 11.48
CA THR A 115 1.20 9.75 12.30
C THR A 115 1.44 10.95 11.40
N ASN A 116 0.78 12.09 11.63
CA ASN A 116 1.03 13.31 10.87
C ASN A 116 1.76 14.34 11.74
N ALA A 117 3.09 14.40 11.63
CA ALA A 117 3.89 15.24 12.51
C ALA A 117 3.67 16.76 12.31
N ASP A 118 3.08 17.17 11.19
CA ASP A 118 2.90 18.59 10.84
C ASP A 118 1.62 19.20 11.43
N VAL A 119 0.59 18.38 11.65
CA VAL A 119 -0.73 18.85 12.09
C VAL A 119 -1.07 18.38 13.50
N ASP A 120 -0.82 17.10 13.82
CA ASP A 120 -1.11 16.52 15.13
C ASP A 120 -0.38 15.18 15.33
N THR A 121 0.25 15.00 16.49
CA THR A 121 0.90 13.73 16.88
C THR A 121 -0.07 12.56 17.11
N THR A 122 -1.37 12.75 16.87
CA THR A 122 -2.35 11.67 16.93
C THR A 122 -2.01 10.57 15.92
N SER A 123 -1.84 9.38 16.48
CA SER A 123 -1.63 8.15 15.74
C SER A 123 -2.98 7.56 15.37
N VAL A 124 -3.19 7.30 14.07
CA VAL A 124 -4.41 6.66 13.57
C VAL A 124 -4.09 5.28 13.00
N THR A 125 -5.00 4.33 13.20
CA THR A 125 -4.90 3.01 12.58
C THR A 125 -5.38 3.11 11.13
N PHE A 126 -4.51 2.72 10.21
CA PHE A 126 -4.80 2.61 8.78
C PHE A 126 -4.90 1.13 8.40
N THR A 127 -5.93 0.79 7.63
CA THR A 127 -6.12 -0.57 7.10
C THR A 127 -6.35 -0.53 5.60
N THR A 128 -5.73 -1.44 4.86
CA THR A 128 -5.93 -1.59 3.41
C THR A 128 -5.65 -3.02 2.98
N LYS A 129 -6.03 -3.39 1.76
CA LYS A 129 -5.63 -4.70 1.20
C LYS A 129 -4.29 -4.58 0.49
N VAL A 130 -3.48 -5.63 0.63
CA VAL A 130 -2.23 -5.82 -0.10
C VAL A 130 -2.25 -7.16 -0.82
N ARG A 131 -1.53 -7.25 -1.92
CA ARG A 131 -1.30 -8.49 -2.66
C ARG A 131 0.17 -8.87 -2.60
N TYR A 132 0.44 -10.16 -2.43
CA TYR A 132 1.75 -10.77 -2.53
C TYR A 132 1.78 -11.79 -3.66
N THR A 133 2.69 -11.57 -4.62
CA THR A 133 3.00 -12.50 -5.73
C THR A 133 4.45 -12.95 -5.63
N ASP A 134 5.35 -11.98 -5.69
CA ASP A 134 6.81 -12.04 -5.58
C ASP A 134 7.31 -10.98 -4.58
N LYS A 135 6.55 -9.88 -4.46
CA LYS A 135 6.68 -8.84 -3.44
C LYS A 135 5.29 -8.37 -3.03
N VAL A 136 5.23 -7.66 -1.91
CA VAL A 136 3.99 -7.08 -1.39
C VAL A 136 3.71 -5.76 -2.13
N ARG A 137 2.47 -5.56 -2.55
CA ARG A 137 1.97 -4.32 -3.19
C ARG A 137 0.61 -3.93 -2.63
N LEU A 138 0.32 -2.63 -2.59
CA LEU A 138 -0.99 -2.09 -2.24
C LEU A 138 -2.02 -2.50 -3.29
N LEU A 139 -3.09 -3.14 -2.84
CA LEU A 139 -4.25 -3.46 -3.66
C LEU A 139 -5.36 -2.41 -3.44
N GLY A 140 -5.41 -1.75 -2.28
CA GLY A 140 -6.43 -0.76 -1.95
C GLY A 140 -7.73 -1.38 -1.43
N ASP A 141 -8.64 -0.55 -0.93
CA ASP A 141 -9.96 -1.02 -0.52
C ASP A 141 -10.83 -1.36 -1.75
N GLN A 142 -10.86 -2.66 -2.07
CA GLN A 142 -11.61 -3.21 -3.19
C GLN A 142 -13.14 -3.10 -3.00
N SER A 143 -13.62 -2.70 -1.81
CA SER A 143 -15.05 -2.51 -1.51
C SER A 143 -15.72 -1.45 -2.39
N ALA A 144 -14.95 -0.50 -2.93
CA ALA A 144 -15.48 0.49 -3.87
C ALA A 144 -15.81 -0.09 -5.28
N SER A 145 -15.53 -1.39 -5.50
CA SER A 145 -15.96 -2.14 -6.70
C SER A 145 -17.35 -2.76 -6.54
N GLU A 146 -17.83 -2.88 -5.31
CA GLU A 146 -19.14 -3.46 -4.96
C GLU A 146 -20.11 -2.29 -4.76
N SER A 147 -20.53 -1.69 -5.88
CA SER A 147 -21.63 -0.72 -5.93
C SER A 147 -22.97 -1.32 -5.49
#